data_AF-A0A6A8DIG1-F1
#
_entry.id   AF-A0A6A8DIG1-F1
#
_cell.length_a   1.000
_cell.length_b   1.000
_cell.length_c   1.000
_cell.angle_alpha   90.00
_cell.angle_beta   90.00
_cell.angle_gamma   90.00
#
_symmetry.space_group_name_H-M   'P 1'
#
loop_
_entity.id
_entity.type
_entity.pdbx_description
1 polymer ?
#
loop_
_entity_poly.entity_id
_entity_poly.type
_entity_poly.pdbx_seq_one_letter_code
_entity_poly.pdbx_strand_id
1 'polypeptide(L)'
;MKQTMVSSSLIFLGVCILIGAWVVSSAIKTVAMPQSGVQEVHINEEVDTQLMSHMGLQEYLGIQDNELDLILPELDDEGRLNSKLPYIQIGSSIYFPVKAINNWLADVEAETFK
;
A
#
# COMPACT_ATOMS: atom_id res chain seq x y z
N MET A 1 54.20 -16.41 -24.05
CA MET A 1 52.82 -16.78 -24.46
C MET A 1 51.89 -17.21 -23.31
N LYS A 2 52.36 -17.37 -22.05
CA LYS A 2 51.49 -17.81 -20.94
C LYS A 2 50.77 -16.67 -20.19
N GLN A 3 51.30 -15.44 -20.24
CA GLN A 3 50.76 -14.30 -19.48
C GLN A 3 49.47 -13.74 -20.08
N THR A 4 49.30 -13.79 -21.41
CA THR A 4 48.08 -13.36 -22.11
C THR A 4 46.89 -14.30 -21.87
N MET A 5 47.16 -15.59 -21.60
CA MET A 5 46.11 -16.59 -21.30
C MET A 5 45.42 -16.29 -19.96
N VAL A 6 46.19 -15.91 -18.94
CA VAL A 6 45.64 -15.58 -17.62
C VAL A 6 44.83 -14.28 -17.69
N SER A 7 45.33 -13.25 -18.37
CA SER A 7 44.60 -11.98 -18.54
C SER A 7 43.29 -12.15 -19.30
N SER A 8 43.24 -12.99 -20.32
CA SER A 8 42.00 -13.31 -21.06
C SER A 8 40.94 -13.96 -20.16
N SER A 9 41.35 -14.91 -19.30
CA SER A 9 40.44 -15.60 -18.40
C SER A 9 39.81 -14.69 -17.33
N LEU A 10 40.55 -13.69 -16.83
CA LEU A 10 40.00 -12.71 -15.88
C LEU A 10 38.94 -11.82 -16.53
N ILE A 11 39.14 -11.42 -17.80
CA ILE A 11 38.18 -10.60 -18.53
C ILE A 11 36.89 -11.39 -18.76
N PHE A 12 37.01 -12.66 -19.16
CA PHE A 12 35.85 -13.53 -19.38
C PHE A 12 35.06 -13.77 -18.09
N LEU A 13 35.76 -14.00 -16.97
CA LEU A 13 35.14 -14.15 -15.65
C LEU A 13 34.38 -12.88 -15.23
N GLY A 14 34.96 -11.70 -15.44
CA GLY A 14 34.31 -10.42 -15.14
C GLY A 14 33.03 -10.20 -15.96
N VAL A 15 33.06 -10.52 -17.26
CA VAL A 15 31.88 -10.42 -18.13
C VAL A 15 30.78 -11.38 -17.69
N CYS A 16 31.11 -12.62 -17.30
CA CYS A 16 30.14 -13.57 -16.78
C CYS A 16 29.44 -13.06 -15.51
N ILE A 17 30.18 -12.45 -14.57
CA ILE A 17 29.60 -11.89 -13.34
C ILE A 17 28.66 -10.72 -13.66
N LEU A 18 29.03 -9.84 -14.60
CA LEU A 18 28.19 -8.72 -15.02
C LEU A 18 26.87 -9.18 -15.67
N ILE A 19 26.92 -10.18 -16.54
CA ILE A 19 25.71 -10.75 -17.17
C ILE A 19 24.82 -11.42 -16.11
N GLY A 20 25.41 -12.19 -15.18
CA GLY A 20 24.67 -12.83 -14.08
C GLY A 20 23.98 -11.82 -13.17
N ALA A 21 24.68 -10.75 -12.80
CA ALA A 21 24.12 -9.66 -11.99
C ALA A 21 22.96 -8.94 -12.72
N TRP A 22 23.06 -8.78 -14.03
CA TRP A 22 22.01 -8.13 -14.82
C TRP A 22 20.73 -8.97 -14.91
N VAL A 23 20.86 -10.30 -15.10
CA VAL A 23 19.72 -11.24 -15.12
C VAL A 23 19.03 -11.27 -13.76
N VAL A 24 19.78 -11.38 -12.65
CA VAL A 24 19.20 -11.37 -11.30
C VAL A 24 18.51 -10.03 -10.99
N SER A 25 19.11 -8.90 -11.39
CA SER A 25 18.47 -7.59 -11.23
C SER A 25 17.16 -7.45 -12.01
N SER A 26 17.08 -8.04 -13.21
CA SER A 26 15.85 -8.06 -14.00
C SER A 26 14.76 -8.90 -13.34
N ALA A 27 15.11 -10.04 -12.76
CA ALA A 27 14.16 -10.91 -12.06
C ALA A 27 13.59 -10.27 -10.78
N ILE A 28 14.42 -9.56 -10.01
CA ILE A 28 13.97 -8.85 -8.81
C ILE A 28 13.01 -7.70 -9.17
N LYS A 29 13.27 -6.98 -10.26
CA LYS A 29 12.37 -5.91 -10.73
C LYS A 29 11.00 -6.43 -11.18
N THR A 30 10.92 -7.66 -11.70
CA THR A 30 9.64 -8.27 -12.12
C THR A 30 8.80 -8.75 -10.94
N VAL A 31 9.42 -9.15 -9.82
CA VAL A 31 8.69 -9.53 -8.59
C VAL A 31 8.25 -8.30 -7.78
N ALA A 32 8.94 -7.16 -7.94
CA ALA A 32 8.67 -5.91 -7.24
C ALA A 32 7.71 -4.94 -7.97
N MET A 33 6.96 -5.39 -8.98
CA MET A 33 5.98 -4.56 -9.70
C MET A 33 4.58 -5.20 -9.76
N PRO A 34 3.67 -4.83 -8.85
CA PRO A 34 2.35 -4.38 -9.25
C PRO A 34 2.45 -2.89 -9.61
N GLN A 35 2.10 -2.63 -10.86
CA GLN A 35 1.60 -1.38 -11.45
C GLN A 35 1.76 -0.05 -10.69
N SER A 36 2.36 0.90 -11.40
CA SER A 36 1.99 2.33 -11.45
C SER A 36 2.12 3.17 -10.16
N GLY A 37 3.06 4.11 -10.20
CA GLY A 37 3.03 5.31 -9.37
C GLY A 37 4.20 5.37 -8.38
N VAL A 38 4.89 6.51 -8.40
CA VAL A 38 6.00 6.86 -7.51
C VAL A 38 5.59 6.70 -6.04
N GLN A 39 6.24 5.80 -5.29
CA GLN A 39 6.39 5.95 -3.85
C GLN A 39 7.59 5.12 -3.34
N GLU A 40 8.51 5.81 -2.67
CA GLU A 40 9.69 5.24 -2.03
C GLU A 40 9.28 4.17 -1.01
N VAL A 41 9.93 3.01 -1.08
CA VAL A 41 9.73 1.92 -0.11
C VAL A 41 10.43 2.30 1.19
N HIS A 42 9.69 2.90 2.12
CA HIS A 42 10.05 2.89 3.52
C HIS A 42 9.84 1.49 4.09
N ILE A 43 10.84 1.04 4.84
CA ILE A 43 10.94 -0.27 5.48
C ILE A 43 9.72 -0.49 6.37
N ASN A 44 9.03 -1.64 6.19
CA ASN A 44 8.03 -2.18 7.11
C ASN A 44 8.66 -2.35 8.51
N GLU A 45 8.55 -1.34 9.35
CA GLU A 45 8.09 -1.58 10.72
C GLU A 45 6.59 -1.84 10.60
N GLU A 46 6.10 -2.95 11.13
CA GLU A 46 4.70 -3.11 11.50
C GLU A 46 4.39 -2.10 12.61
N VAL A 47 4.39 -0.81 12.25
CA VAL A 47 3.74 0.21 13.05
C VAL A 47 2.27 -0.16 12.93
N ASP A 48 1.65 -0.52 14.04
CA ASP A 48 0.20 -0.71 14.15
C ASP A 48 -0.46 0.61 13.75
N THR A 49 -0.71 0.80 12.45
CA THR A 49 -1.14 2.08 11.92
C THR A 49 -2.58 2.27 12.33
N GLN A 50 -2.78 3.16 13.31
CA GLN A 50 -4.10 3.50 13.81
C GLN A 50 -5.02 4.10 12.72
N LEU A 51 -4.48 4.46 11.56
CA LEU A 51 -5.19 5.04 10.42
C LEU A 51 -5.22 4.04 9.26
N MET A 52 -6.42 3.75 8.77
CA MET A 52 -6.65 2.93 7.58
C MET A 52 -6.89 3.82 6.36
N SER A 53 -6.42 3.37 5.21
CA SER A 53 -6.83 3.94 3.92
C SER A 53 -8.22 3.44 3.53
N HIS A 54 -8.75 3.94 2.42
CA HIS A 54 -10.01 3.47 1.85
C HIS A 54 -10.06 1.95 1.67
N MET A 55 -9.01 1.38 1.07
CA MET A 55 -8.87 -0.06 0.86
C MET A 55 -8.75 -0.82 2.19
N GLY A 56 -8.05 -0.26 3.17
CA GLY A 56 -7.94 -0.87 4.50
C GLY A 56 -9.29 -0.90 5.23
N LEU A 57 -10.11 0.16 5.10
CA LEU A 57 -11.44 0.19 5.67
C LEU A 57 -12.37 -0.86 5.02
N GLN A 58 -12.26 -1.03 3.71
CA GLN A 58 -13.03 -2.03 2.96
C GLN A 58 -12.76 -3.45 3.45
N GLU A 59 -11.48 -3.81 3.55
CA GLU A 59 -11.03 -5.09 4.07
C GLU A 59 -11.46 -5.27 5.53
N TYR A 60 -11.38 -4.21 6.32
CA TYR A 60 -11.75 -4.21 7.73
C TYR A 60 -13.25 -4.47 7.97
N LEU A 61 -14.11 -3.81 7.19
CA LEU A 61 -15.57 -3.96 7.28
C LEU A 61 -16.09 -5.18 6.52
N GLY A 62 -15.29 -5.77 5.62
CA GLY A 62 -15.69 -6.92 4.80
C GLY A 62 -16.76 -6.58 3.77
N ILE A 63 -16.79 -5.35 3.27
CA ILE A 63 -17.81 -4.82 2.34
C ILE A 63 -17.25 -4.58 0.94
N GLN A 64 -18.12 -4.49 -0.06
CA GLN A 64 -17.73 -4.20 -1.44
C GLN A 64 -17.71 -2.70 -1.75
N ASP A 65 -17.03 -2.29 -2.83
CA ASP A 65 -16.86 -0.87 -3.22
C ASP A 65 -18.18 -0.11 -3.28
N ASN A 66 -19.23 -0.74 -3.83
CA ASN A 66 -20.55 -0.16 -3.96
C ASN A 66 -21.26 0.09 -2.62
N GLU A 67 -20.92 -0.69 -1.58
CA GLU A 67 -21.47 -0.53 -0.24
C GLU A 67 -20.65 0.49 0.56
N LEU A 68 -19.35 0.55 0.30
CA LEU A 68 -18.45 1.52 0.89
C LEU A 68 -18.80 2.94 0.44
N ASP A 69 -19.09 3.15 -0.85
CA ASP A 69 -19.50 4.46 -1.38
C ASP A 69 -20.73 5.05 -0.65
N LEU A 70 -21.63 4.20 -0.13
CA LEU A 70 -22.84 4.64 0.60
C LEU A 70 -22.57 5.16 2.01
N ILE A 71 -21.40 4.85 2.57
CA ILE A 71 -21.04 5.20 3.95
C ILE A 71 -19.91 6.23 4.01
N LEU A 72 -19.23 6.47 2.88
CA LEU A 72 -18.16 7.46 2.78
C LEU A 72 -18.66 8.89 3.04
N PRO A 73 -17.73 9.79 3.42
CA PRO A 73 -18.03 11.22 3.47
C PRO A 73 -18.45 11.75 2.09
N GLU A 74 -19.68 12.24 1.98
CA GLU A 74 -20.16 12.97 0.79
C GLU A 74 -20.20 14.48 1.08
N LEU A 75 -20.01 15.30 0.04
CA LEU A 75 -20.27 16.73 0.15
C LEU A 75 -21.79 16.95 0.07
N ASP A 76 -22.35 17.63 1.06
CA ASP A 76 -23.71 18.14 0.97
C ASP A 76 -23.82 19.30 -0.04
N ASP A 77 -25.06 19.70 -0.35
CA ASP A 77 -25.38 20.82 -1.25
C ASP A 77 -24.78 22.17 -0.79
N GLU A 78 -24.32 22.23 0.46
CA GLU A 78 -23.72 23.38 1.12
C GLU A 78 -22.18 23.31 1.17
N GLY A 79 -21.60 22.26 0.58
CA GLY A 79 -20.16 22.03 0.48
C GLY A 79 -19.50 21.50 1.75
N ARG A 80 -20.27 20.96 2.69
CA ARG A 80 -19.76 20.35 3.94
C ARG A 80 -19.65 18.84 3.73
N LEU A 81 -18.53 18.26 4.18
CA LEU A 81 -18.41 16.81 4.27
C LEU A 81 -19.37 16.31 5.35
N ASN A 82 -20.37 15.55 4.95
CA ASN A 82 -21.25 14.84 5.85
C ASN A 82 -20.89 13.36 5.76
N SER A 83 -20.39 12.79 6.86
CA SER A 83 -20.06 11.37 6.93
C SER A 83 -20.69 10.75 8.15
N LYS A 84 -21.25 9.55 7.96
CA LYS A 84 -21.67 8.69 9.06
C LYS A 84 -20.47 8.02 9.74
N LEU A 85 -19.36 7.89 9.02
CA LEU A 85 -18.15 7.25 9.48
C LEU A 85 -17.16 8.26 10.09
N PRO A 86 -16.47 7.90 11.17
CA PRO A 86 -15.35 8.67 11.67
C PRO A 86 -14.19 8.70 10.65
N TYR A 87 -13.74 9.89 10.26
CA TYR A 87 -12.63 10.07 9.33
C TYR A 87 -11.70 11.21 9.76
N ILE A 88 -10.48 11.19 9.23
CA ILE A 88 -9.49 12.25 9.35
C ILE A 88 -8.98 12.58 7.95
N GLN A 89 -8.97 13.87 7.61
CA GLN A 89 -8.38 14.35 6.38
C GLN A 89 -6.94 14.83 6.63
N ILE A 90 -5.98 14.24 5.91
CA ILE A 90 -4.57 14.64 5.94
C ILE A 90 -4.19 15.08 4.53
N GLY A 91 -4.06 16.40 4.33
CA GLY A 91 -3.88 16.98 3.00
C GLY A 91 -5.10 16.73 2.12
N SER A 92 -4.90 16.07 0.98
CA SER A 92 -5.95 15.67 0.04
C SER A 92 -6.48 14.25 0.26
N SER A 93 -5.96 13.53 1.26
CA SER A 93 -6.29 12.12 1.48
C SER A 93 -7.14 11.94 2.74
N ILE A 94 -8.09 11.02 2.66
CA ILE A 94 -8.98 10.65 3.77
C ILE A 94 -8.48 9.34 4.37
N TYR A 95 -8.42 9.31 5.69
CA TYR A 95 -8.02 8.16 6.49
C TYR A 95 -9.07 7.86 7.57
N PHE A 96 -9.13 6.60 7.99
CA PHE A 96 -10.14 6.10 8.91
C PHE A 96 -9.48 5.54 10.18
N PRO A 97 -9.67 6.16 11.35
CA PRO A 97 -9.05 5.68 12.58
C PRO A 97 -9.67 4.37 13.06
N VAL A 98 -8.90 3.29 13.17
CA VAL A 98 -9.36 1.94 13.57
C VAL A 98 -10.18 1.97 14.85
N LYS A 99 -9.70 2.70 15.86
CA LYS A 99 -10.39 2.82 17.16
C LYS A 99 -11.74 3.51 17.05
N ALA A 100 -11.86 4.52 16.19
CA ALA A 100 -13.10 5.25 16.00
C ALA A 100 -14.11 4.40 15.21
N ILE A 101 -13.64 3.68 14.18
CA ILE A 101 -14.47 2.72 13.43
C ILE A 101 -15.02 1.63 14.35
N ASN A 102 -14.20 1.07 15.25
CA ASN A 102 -14.65 0.08 16.23
C ASN A 102 -15.76 0.59 17.15
N ASN A 103 -15.58 1.79 17.70
CA ASN A 103 -16.60 2.39 18.56
C ASN A 103 -17.90 2.63 17.78
N TRP A 104 -17.78 3.15 16.56
CA TRP A 104 -18.93 3.37 15.68
C TRP A 104 -19.67 2.07 15.37
N LEU A 105 -18.97 0.97 15.06
CA LEU A 105 -19.57 -0.36 14.87
C LEU A 105 -20.35 -0.81 16.12
N ALA A 106 -19.73 -0.68 17.30
CA ALA A 106 -20.37 -1.06 18.57
C ALA A 106 -21.63 -0.24 18.85
N ASP A 107 -21.62 1.06 18.55
CA ASP A 107 -22.78 1.94 18.72
C ASP A 107 -23.91 1.56 17.75
N VAL A 108 -23.58 1.31 16.47
CA VAL A 108 -24.55 0.89 15.45
C VAL A 108 -25.17 -0.47 15.80
N GLU A 109 -24.38 -1.43 16.28
CA GLU A 109 -24.88 -2.71 16.76
C GLU A 109 -25.84 -2.53 17.94
N ALA A 110 -25.46 -1.72 18.92
CA ALA A 110 -26.29 -1.44 20.10
C ALA A 110 -27.61 -0.74 19.77
N GLU A 111 -27.65 0.10 18.73
CA GLU A 111 -28.88 0.72 18.22
C GLU A 111 -29.74 -0.26 17.43
N THR A 112 -29.12 -1.14 16.64
CA THR A 112 -29.83 -2.08 15.76
C THR A 112 -30.53 -3.21 16.54
N PHE A 113 -29.96 -3.64 17.67
CA PHE A 113 -30.48 -4.75 18.48
C PHE A 113 -31.31 -4.32 19.71
N LYS A 114 -31.78 -3.07 19.76
CA LYS A 114 -32.75 -2.58 20.75
C LYS A 114 -34.19 -2.83 20.34
#